data_AF-A0A068TGW3-F1
#
_entry.id   AF-A0A068TGW3-F1
#
_cell.length_a   1.000
_cell.length_b   1.000
_cell.length_c   1.000
_cell.angle_alpha   90.00
_cell.angle_beta   90.00
_cell.angle_gamma   90.00
#
_symmetry.space_group_name_H-M   'P 1'
#
loop_
_entity.id
_entity.type
_entity.pdbx_description
1 polymer ?
#
loop_
_entity_poly.entity_id
_entity_poly.type
_entity_poly.pdbx_seq_one_letter_code
_entity_poly.pdbx_strand_id
1 'polypeptide(L)'
;MPTFPINGPINGRRIALLGTSLVQQNHHAGERHIWSSARGWATWAEVLLAGRLDIGVFHDPLVHPGWEPSGRVGATRGFGGLNAGVSGQKARDIALRLDDVLKLDFDLIIVDAGTNDMMVETKEVIQATREMIVDRLLCAGKLVVLLPILARGTQKWAAGGPERAKAHWINQKTLTFAAQRAGCHVFDWNEPWVDWSSVDGVPQTGFSDDGTHFSVPGGYAVGKALAAYLAGFLPPPSAGRPAPDDRFDPVNNPLGNLLSNPSVCSIGSLRDGVSVSGSNVVVDRLAGSTDGQDGWHVSLSEGQASIDILDRDDRNPLPAGAWVQASVLVDVDAHDGWREISLELQDQAPEGLTARALAPFDLGEGTLAPYPGEAWMGLLRTPPIRLKTSMHGLRLRLCLQIAPSTSRAIMRVTASVLRQVVPPSHF
;
A
#
# COMPACT_ATOMS: atom_id res chain seq x y z
N MET A 1 -8.40 -9.84 -24.14
CA MET A 1 -7.79 -8.51 -24.37
C MET A 1 -6.61 -8.68 -25.32
N PRO A 2 -6.40 -7.80 -26.32
CA PRO A 2 -5.18 -7.83 -27.10
C PRO A 2 -4.02 -7.35 -26.25
N THR A 3 -3.06 -8.23 -25.98
CA THR A 3 -1.79 -7.92 -25.33
C THR A 3 -0.87 -7.29 -26.37
N PHE A 4 -0.60 -6.00 -26.25
CA PHE A 4 0.48 -5.38 -27.02
C PHE A 4 1.81 -5.92 -26.48
N PRO A 5 2.71 -6.44 -27.35
CA PRO A 5 4.02 -6.91 -26.90
C PRO A 5 4.82 -5.72 -26.40
N ILE A 6 5.21 -5.76 -25.12
CA ILE A 6 6.05 -4.75 -24.48
C ILE A 6 7.51 -5.15 -24.72
N ASN A 7 8.32 -4.22 -25.24
CA ASN A 7 9.74 -4.40 -25.46
C ASN A 7 10.52 -4.32 -24.13
N GLY A 8 10.51 -5.42 -23.37
CA GLY A 8 11.40 -5.65 -22.23
C GLY A 8 10.85 -5.24 -20.85
N PRO A 9 11.43 -5.78 -19.75
CA PRO A 9 11.04 -5.43 -18.38
C PRO A 9 11.41 -3.97 -18.06
N ILE A 10 10.56 -3.29 -17.28
CA ILE A 10 10.89 -1.96 -16.75
C ILE A 10 12.02 -2.14 -15.74
N ASN A 11 13.07 -1.33 -15.82
CA ASN A 11 14.22 -1.37 -14.90
C ASN A 11 13.90 -0.91 -13.46
N GLY A 12 12.63 -0.66 -13.14
CA GLY A 12 12.17 0.00 -11.92
C GLY A 12 11.21 -0.84 -11.09
N ARG A 13 11.46 -0.90 -9.78
CA ARG A 13 10.45 -1.32 -8.77
C ARG A 13 9.59 -0.14 -8.30
N ARG A 14 10.05 1.10 -8.55
CA ARG A 14 9.50 2.34 -8.02
C ARG A 14 8.35 2.82 -8.90
N ILE A 15 7.14 2.82 -8.36
CA ILE A 15 5.94 3.25 -9.05
C ILE A 15 5.34 4.44 -8.33
N ALA A 16 5.16 5.54 -9.05
CA ALA A 16 4.44 6.70 -8.55
C ALA A 16 2.92 6.53 -8.76
N LEU A 17 2.14 7.11 -7.86
CA LEU A 17 0.70 7.26 -7.98
C LEU A 17 0.39 8.75 -8.05
N LEU A 18 -0.48 9.16 -8.96
CA LEU A 18 -0.94 10.54 -9.08
C LEU A 18 -2.46 10.54 -9.13
N GLY A 19 -3.11 11.33 -8.28
CA GLY A 19 -4.54 11.52 -8.43
C GLY A 19 -5.28 12.13 -7.26
N THR A 20 -6.48 11.62 -7.02
CA THR A 20 -7.46 12.22 -6.13
C THR A 20 -7.45 11.58 -4.73
N SER A 21 -8.56 11.67 -3.99
CA SER A 21 -8.77 10.92 -2.73
C SER A 21 -8.67 9.41 -2.93
N LEU A 22 -9.00 8.90 -4.13
CA LEU A 22 -8.89 7.49 -4.46
C LEU A 22 -7.44 6.99 -4.44
N VAL A 23 -6.49 7.89 -4.72
CA VAL A 23 -5.06 7.63 -4.65
C VAL A 23 -4.52 7.94 -3.26
N GLN A 24 -4.95 9.07 -2.67
CA GLN A 24 -4.50 9.47 -1.33
C GLN A 24 -4.79 8.37 -0.30
N GLN A 25 -5.99 7.77 -0.31
CA GLN A 25 -6.45 6.80 0.69
C GLN A 25 -5.56 5.55 0.84
N ASN A 26 -4.65 5.27 -0.10
CA ASN A 26 -3.65 4.22 0.05
C ASN A 26 -2.75 4.46 1.27
N HIS A 27 -2.56 5.73 1.64
CA HIS A 27 -1.69 6.12 2.74
C HIS A 27 -2.37 7.17 3.63
N HIS A 28 -2.09 7.09 4.93
CA HIS A 28 -2.59 8.04 5.91
C HIS A 28 -1.49 8.35 6.91
N ALA A 29 -1.35 9.62 7.28
CA ALA A 29 -0.39 10.04 8.28
C ALA A 29 -1.00 11.11 9.19
N GLY A 30 -0.47 11.18 10.40
CA GLY A 30 -0.81 12.20 11.38
C GLY A 30 0.45 12.77 12.01
N GLU A 31 0.32 13.40 13.17
CA GLU A 31 1.45 14.05 13.86
C GLU A 31 2.58 13.05 14.19
N ARG A 32 2.21 11.82 14.57
CA ARG A 32 3.15 10.82 15.09
C ARG A 32 3.04 9.44 14.42
N HIS A 33 2.38 9.36 13.25
CA HIS A 33 2.21 8.10 12.55
C HIS A 33 2.19 8.23 11.04
N ILE A 34 2.53 7.12 10.38
CA ILE A 34 2.33 6.93 8.94
C ILE A 34 1.93 5.48 8.63
N TRP A 35 0.87 5.31 7.87
CA TRP A 35 0.26 4.03 7.57
C TRP A 35 0.07 3.83 6.08
N SER A 36 0.33 2.61 5.61
CA SER A 36 -0.27 2.10 4.37
C SER A 36 -1.59 1.44 4.73
N SER A 37 -2.70 1.85 4.10
CA SER A 37 -4.07 1.52 4.50
C SER A 37 -4.55 0.20 3.89
N ALA A 38 -5.31 -0.60 4.64
CA ALA A 38 -6.01 -1.79 4.14
C ALA A 38 -7.18 -1.45 3.18
N ARG A 39 -7.62 -0.19 3.09
CA ARG A 39 -8.51 0.29 2.02
C ARG A 39 -7.76 0.60 0.72
N GLY A 40 -6.43 0.65 0.78
CA GLY A 40 -5.58 1.03 -0.35
C GLY A 40 -5.48 -0.07 -1.39
N TRP A 41 -6.01 0.17 -2.58
CA TRP A 41 -5.86 -0.74 -3.71
C TRP A 41 -4.39 -0.92 -4.13
N ALA A 42 -3.61 0.16 -4.14
CA ALA A 42 -2.19 0.11 -4.46
C ALA A 42 -1.39 -0.50 -3.29
N THR A 43 -1.82 -0.29 -2.05
CA THR A 43 -1.26 -0.95 -0.86
C THR A 43 -1.39 -2.47 -0.95
N TRP A 44 -2.57 -2.98 -1.32
CA TRP A 44 -2.76 -4.41 -1.53
C TRP A 44 -1.92 -4.94 -2.69
N ALA A 45 -1.79 -4.18 -3.77
CA ALA A 45 -0.91 -4.59 -4.86
C ALA A 45 0.56 -4.69 -4.42
N GLU A 46 1.05 -3.77 -3.57
CA GLU A 46 2.40 -3.80 -3.02
C GLU A 46 2.63 -5.06 -2.16
N VAL A 47 1.65 -5.39 -1.31
CA VAL A 47 1.67 -6.60 -0.48
C VAL A 47 1.73 -7.86 -1.35
N LEU A 48 0.81 -8.00 -2.30
CA LEU A 48 0.65 -9.19 -3.13
C LEU A 48 1.78 -9.38 -4.17
N LEU A 49 2.48 -8.29 -4.53
CA LEU A 49 3.66 -8.36 -5.39
C LEU A 49 4.95 -8.70 -4.62
N ALA A 50 4.86 -8.91 -3.30
CA ALA A 50 5.91 -9.46 -2.46
C ALA A 50 7.29 -8.81 -2.67
N GLY A 51 7.32 -7.47 -2.72
CA GLY A 51 8.55 -6.68 -2.86
C GLY A 51 9.02 -6.42 -4.29
N ARG A 52 8.26 -6.82 -5.31
CA ARG A 52 8.47 -6.40 -6.71
C ARG A 52 8.01 -4.97 -6.98
N LEU A 53 7.10 -4.46 -6.16
CA LEU A 53 6.57 -3.11 -6.17
C LEU A 53 7.08 -2.33 -4.97
N ASP A 54 7.38 -1.06 -5.18
CA ASP A 54 7.75 -0.09 -4.16
C ASP A 54 7.01 1.23 -4.44
N ILE A 55 6.07 1.57 -3.56
CA ILE A 55 5.35 2.86 -3.56
C ILE A 55 5.84 3.67 -2.36
N GLY A 56 7.16 3.83 -2.25
CA GLY A 56 7.82 4.47 -1.13
C GLY A 56 7.20 5.80 -0.72
N VAL A 57 6.57 5.80 0.46
CA VAL A 57 6.05 6.99 1.15
C VAL A 57 6.73 7.17 2.49
N PHE A 58 6.77 8.39 3.00
CA PHE A 58 7.38 8.68 4.30
C PHE A 58 6.61 9.79 5.02
N HIS A 59 6.77 9.84 6.34
CA HIS A 59 6.15 10.88 7.16
C HIS A 59 6.73 12.25 6.78
N ASP A 60 5.86 13.15 6.33
CA ASP A 60 6.22 14.50 5.93
C ASP A 60 5.14 15.46 6.46
N PRO A 61 5.42 16.16 7.57
CA PRO A 61 4.47 17.10 8.15
C PRO A 61 4.44 18.45 7.41
N LEU A 62 5.26 18.63 6.36
CA LEU A 62 5.33 19.89 5.64
C LEU A 62 4.02 20.19 4.88
N VAL A 63 3.76 21.49 4.73
CA VAL A 63 2.67 22.05 3.93
C VAL A 63 3.25 22.39 2.57
N HIS A 64 2.71 21.77 1.53
CA HIS A 64 3.13 21.91 0.15
C HIS A 64 2.05 22.72 -0.60
N PRO A 65 2.34 23.96 -1.05
CA PRO A 65 1.36 24.80 -1.74
C PRO A 65 0.68 24.06 -2.90
N GLY A 66 -0.66 24.09 -2.93
CA GLY A 66 -1.45 23.40 -3.95
C GLY A 66 -1.66 21.90 -3.72
N TRP A 67 -1.01 21.27 -2.74
CA TRP A 67 -1.11 19.84 -2.45
C TRP A 67 -2.04 19.48 -1.27
N GLU A 68 -2.76 20.44 -0.69
CA GLU A 68 -3.47 20.17 0.56
C GLU A 68 -4.84 19.51 0.38
N PRO A 69 -5.26 18.60 1.30
CA PRO A 69 -6.46 17.76 1.14
C PRO A 69 -7.79 18.50 1.00
N SER A 70 -7.82 19.78 1.38
CA SER A 70 -8.99 20.66 1.28
C SER A 70 -8.77 21.87 0.37
N GLY A 71 -7.60 21.94 -0.29
CA GLY A 71 -7.10 23.16 -0.93
C GLY A 71 -6.84 24.31 0.04
N ARG A 72 -6.93 24.08 1.35
CA ARG A 72 -6.65 25.09 2.39
C ARG A 72 -5.17 25.04 2.76
N VAL A 73 -4.50 26.17 2.57
CA VAL A 73 -3.14 26.39 3.08
C VAL A 73 -3.14 26.16 4.60
N GLY A 74 -2.17 25.38 5.08
CA GLY A 74 -1.97 25.12 6.52
C GLY A 74 -2.46 23.77 7.02
N ALA A 75 -3.01 22.89 6.17
CA ALA A 75 -3.40 21.53 6.54
C ALA A 75 -2.60 20.51 5.73
N THR A 76 -1.66 19.79 6.37
CA THR A 76 -0.79 18.80 5.70
C THR A 76 -1.49 17.47 5.44
N ARG A 77 -1.08 16.78 4.36
CA ARG A 77 -1.36 15.35 4.12
C ARG A 77 -0.63 14.42 5.10
N GLY A 78 0.42 14.91 5.76
CA GLY A 78 1.26 14.18 6.70
C GLY A 78 2.26 13.21 6.06
N PHE A 79 2.28 13.09 4.73
CA PHE A 79 3.21 12.21 4.02
C PHE A 79 3.70 12.77 2.68
N GLY A 80 4.91 12.34 2.31
CA GLY A 80 5.54 12.59 1.02
C GLY A 80 5.96 11.29 0.33
N GLY A 81 6.54 11.42 -0.87
CA GLY A 81 7.04 10.28 -1.66
C GLY A 81 6.17 9.95 -2.87
N LEU A 82 6.15 8.67 -3.24
CA LEU A 82 5.60 8.20 -4.51
C LEU A 82 4.06 8.14 -4.55
N ASN A 83 3.37 8.46 -3.45
CA ASN A 83 1.92 8.70 -3.47
C ASN A 83 1.63 10.20 -3.57
N ALA A 84 1.31 10.66 -4.78
CA ALA A 84 0.92 12.04 -5.07
C ALA A 84 -0.60 12.28 -5.15
N GLY A 85 -1.37 11.44 -4.46
CA GLY A 85 -2.81 11.59 -4.32
C GLY A 85 -3.22 12.73 -3.38
N VAL A 86 -4.19 13.55 -3.80
CA VAL A 86 -4.74 14.63 -2.98
C VAL A 86 -6.27 14.62 -3.04
N SER A 87 -6.90 14.57 -1.88
CA SER A 87 -8.35 14.52 -1.73
C SER A 87 -9.03 15.77 -2.29
N GLY A 88 -10.20 15.58 -2.91
CA GLY A 88 -11.02 16.67 -3.45
C GLY A 88 -10.50 17.33 -4.73
N GLN A 89 -9.26 17.06 -5.16
CA GLN A 89 -8.68 17.68 -6.35
C GLN A 89 -9.35 17.22 -7.64
N LYS A 90 -9.47 18.17 -8.56
CA LYS A 90 -9.92 17.99 -9.94
C LYS A 90 -8.73 17.73 -10.86
N ALA A 91 -8.98 17.32 -12.11
CA ALA A 91 -7.92 17.07 -13.09
C ALA A 91 -7.00 18.29 -13.29
N ARG A 92 -7.58 19.51 -13.29
CA ARG A 92 -6.80 20.75 -13.40
C ARG A 92 -5.84 20.98 -12.22
N ASP A 93 -6.26 20.63 -11.01
CA ASP A 93 -5.45 20.83 -9.80
C ASP A 93 -4.28 19.81 -9.77
N ILE A 94 -4.54 18.59 -10.25
CA ILE A 94 -3.52 17.56 -10.45
C ILE A 94 -2.48 18.02 -11.48
N ALA A 95 -2.92 18.61 -12.60
CA ALA A 95 -2.02 19.10 -13.64
C ALA A 95 -1.03 20.16 -13.14
N LEU A 96 -1.47 21.04 -12.23
CA LEU A 96 -0.62 22.10 -11.65
C LEU A 96 0.56 21.58 -10.84
N ARG A 97 0.53 20.31 -10.41
CA ARG A 97 1.56 19.72 -9.54
C ARG A 97 2.48 18.75 -10.27
N LEU A 98 2.34 18.60 -11.59
CA LEU A 98 3.10 17.62 -12.36
C LEU A 98 4.61 17.84 -12.30
N ASP A 99 5.06 19.09 -12.31
CA ASP A 99 6.49 19.38 -12.28
C ASP A 99 7.12 18.99 -10.93
N ASP A 100 6.38 19.09 -9.82
CA ASP A 100 6.84 18.59 -8.52
C ASP A 100 6.88 17.06 -8.49
N VAL A 101 5.87 16.39 -9.06
CA VAL A 101 5.85 14.93 -9.18
C VAL A 101 7.04 14.46 -10.01
N LEU A 102 7.33 15.11 -11.15
CA LEU A 102 8.41 14.71 -12.06
C LEU A 102 9.83 14.86 -11.49
N LYS A 103 10.00 15.56 -10.35
CA LYS A 103 11.28 15.58 -9.61
C LYS A 103 11.54 14.27 -8.87
N LEU A 104 10.51 13.47 -8.61
CA LEU A 104 10.63 12.19 -7.92
C LEU A 104 11.27 11.13 -8.82
N ASP A 105 11.98 10.21 -8.20
CA ASP A 105 12.60 9.06 -8.86
C ASP A 105 11.61 7.88 -8.98
N PHE A 106 11.07 7.69 -10.19
CA PHE A 106 10.18 6.60 -10.57
C PHE A 106 10.24 6.35 -12.08
N ASP A 107 9.92 5.13 -12.51
CA ASP A 107 9.93 4.73 -13.93
C ASP A 107 8.50 4.64 -14.51
N LEU A 108 7.55 4.20 -13.68
CA LEU A 108 6.14 4.05 -14.01
C LEU A 108 5.30 4.92 -13.08
N ILE A 109 4.25 5.53 -13.64
CA ILE A 109 3.26 6.27 -12.87
C ILE A 109 1.83 5.82 -13.20
N ILE A 110 1.03 5.63 -12.16
CA ILE A 110 -0.41 5.32 -12.28
C ILE A 110 -1.20 6.59 -12.04
N VAL A 111 -2.09 6.95 -12.98
CA VAL A 111 -2.79 8.24 -12.98
C VAL A 111 -4.30 8.06 -12.84
N ASP A 112 -4.85 8.60 -11.76
CA ASP A 112 -6.29 8.83 -11.54
C ASP A 112 -6.59 10.32 -11.65
N ALA A 113 -7.58 10.70 -12.45
CA ALA A 113 -8.03 12.08 -12.57
C ALA A 113 -9.46 12.16 -13.10
N GLY A 114 -10.22 13.18 -12.73
CA GLY A 114 -11.54 13.45 -13.30
C GLY A 114 -12.72 13.12 -12.40
N THR A 115 -12.57 12.27 -11.37
CA THR A 115 -13.72 11.83 -10.56
C THR A 115 -14.43 13.00 -9.85
N ASN A 116 -13.69 14.03 -9.42
CA ASN A 116 -14.24 15.21 -8.74
C ASN A 116 -14.71 16.32 -9.70
N ASP A 117 -14.45 16.14 -11.00
CA ASP A 117 -14.79 17.08 -12.05
C ASP A 117 -16.22 16.87 -12.56
N MET A 118 -16.81 15.69 -12.34
CA MET A 118 -18.08 15.26 -12.95
C MET A 118 -19.24 16.22 -12.72
N MET A 119 -19.29 17.00 -11.64
CA MET A 119 -20.38 17.95 -11.40
C MET A 119 -20.10 19.37 -11.92
N VAL A 120 -18.86 19.64 -12.35
CA VAL A 120 -18.37 21.03 -12.53
C VAL A 120 -17.89 21.27 -13.96
N GLU A 121 -17.14 20.33 -14.52
CA GLU A 121 -16.50 20.50 -15.83
C GLU A 121 -17.24 19.73 -16.93
N THR A 122 -17.02 20.15 -18.18
CA THR A 122 -17.51 19.41 -19.35
C THR A 122 -16.64 18.18 -19.61
N LYS A 123 -17.21 17.15 -20.24
CA LYS A 123 -16.48 15.91 -20.54
C LYS A 123 -15.26 16.14 -21.45
N GLU A 124 -15.35 17.11 -22.36
CA GLU A 124 -14.26 17.51 -23.24
C GLU A 124 -13.09 18.11 -22.46
N VAL A 125 -13.37 19.02 -21.51
CA VAL A 125 -12.33 19.66 -20.68
C VAL A 125 -11.64 18.62 -19.80
N ILE A 126 -12.42 17.71 -19.20
CA ILE A 126 -11.88 16.65 -18.35
C ILE A 126 -10.97 15.72 -19.16
N GLN A 127 -11.43 15.27 -20.33
CA GLN A 127 -10.63 14.42 -21.19
C GLN A 127 -9.37 15.15 -21.67
N ALA A 128 -9.47 16.37 -22.18
CA ALA A 128 -8.30 17.13 -22.65
C ALA A 128 -7.26 17.35 -21.54
N THR A 129 -7.70 17.59 -20.30
CA THR A 129 -6.79 17.74 -19.15
C THR A 129 -6.11 16.41 -18.80
N ARG A 130 -6.84 15.29 -18.81
CA ARG A 130 -6.28 13.94 -18.60
C ARG A 130 -5.25 13.62 -19.67
N GLU A 131 -5.55 13.91 -20.93
CA GLU A 131 -4.64 13.71 -22.07
C GLU A 131 -3.36 14.54 -21.93
N MET A 132 -3.48 15.82 -21.59
CA MET A 132 -2.35 16.70 -21.33
C MET A 132 -1.45 16.19 -20.19
N ILE A 133 -2.05 15.70 -19.09
CA ILE A 133 -1.29 15.10 -17.98
C ILE A 133 -0.45 13.93 -18.49
N VAL A 134 -1.07 13.01 -19.24
CA VAL A 134 -0.36 11.83 -19.77
C VAL A 134 0.72 12.24 -20.77
N ASP A 135 0.43 13.12 -21.72
CA ASP A 135 1.40 13.58 -22.73
C ASP A 135 2.61 14.23 -22.05
N ARG A 136 2.42 15.03 -20.99
CA ARG A 136 3.52 15.63 -20.23
C ARG A 136 4.43 14.59 -19.55
N LEU A 137 3.83 13.52 -19.01
CA LEU A 137 4.57 12.41 -18.36
C LEU A 137 5.33 11.57 -19.40
N LEU A 138 4.72 11.26 -20.54
CA LEU A 138 5.36 10.55 -21.64
C LEU A 138 6.52 11.37 -22.24
N CYS A 139 6.35 12.69 -22.41
CA CYS A 139 7.42 13.59 -22.84
C CYS A 139 8.59 13.64 -21.85
N ALA A 140 8.36 13.36 -20.56
CA ALA A 140 9.39 13.21 -19.55
C ALA A 140 10.03 11.81 -19.52
N GLY A 141 9.67 10.93 -20.47
CA GLY A 141 10.21 9.58 -20.59
C GLY A 141 9.61 8.57 -19.60
N LYS A 142 8.48 8.88 -18.95
CA LYS A 142 7.84 7.99 -17.98
C LYS A 142 6.87 7.04 -18.69
N LEU A 143 6.74 5.82 -18.14
CA LEU A 143 5.63 4.92 -18.51
C LEU A 143 4.40 5.30 -17.70
N VAL A 144 3.23 5.31 -18.36
CA VAL A 144 1.98 5.76 -17.74
C VAL A 144 0.95 4.64 -17.77
N VAL A 145 0.33 4.36 -16.62
CA VAL A 145 -0.90 3.57 -16.52
C VAL A 145 -2.03 4.55 -16.21
N LEU A 146 -2.82 4.89 -17.23
CA LEU A 146 -3.97 5.79 -17.10
C LEU A 146 -5.19 4.99 -16.63
N LEU A 147 -5.73 5.35 -15.47
CA LEU A 147 -6.93 4.73 -14.93
C LEU A 147 -8.18 5.35 -15.57
N PRO A 148 -9.18 4.55 -15.97
CA PRO A 148 -10.50 5.05 -16.28
C PRO A 148 -11.10 5.79 -15.06
N ILE A 149 -12.05 6.68 -15.26
CA ILE A 149 -12.84 7.21 -14.14
C ILE A 149 -13.57 6.04 -13.49
N LEU A 150 -13.35 5.86 -12.18
CA LEU A 150 -13.98 4.81 -11.39
C LEU A 150 -15.50 5.03 -11.34
N ALA A 151 -16.25 3.96 -11.54
CA ALA A 151 -17.70 3.95 -11.41
C ALA A 151 -18.11 4.27 -9.96
N ARG A 152 -19.28 4.91 -9.79
CA ARG A 152 -19.82 5.28 -8.48
C ARG A 152 -21.19 4.68 -8.23
N GLY A 153 -21.54 4.61 -6.95
CA GLY A 153 -22.88 4.34 -6.48
C GLY A 153 -23.86 5.44 -6.86
N THR A 154 -25.15 5.11 -6.83
CA THR A 154 -26.23 5.99 -7.29
C THR A 154 -26.55 7.15 -6.35
N GLN A 155 -25.99 7.15 -5.14
CA GLN A 155 -26.18 8.20 -4.14
C GLN A 155 -25.45 9.50 -4.52
N LYS A 156 -24.34 9.40 -5.26
CA LYS A 156 -23.53 10.55 -5.70
C LYS A 156 -23.77 10.89 -7.17
N TRP A 157 -23.83 9.88 -8.03
CA TRP A 157 -24.18 10.04 -9.44
C TRP A 157 -25.48 9.30 -9.70
N ALA A 158 -26.57 10.03 -9.91
CA ALA A 158 -27.91 9.44 -10.05
C ALA A 158 -27.95 8.35 -11.14
N ALA A 159 -28.82 7.36 -10.95
CA ALA A 159 -29.09 6.32 -11.93
C ALA A 159 -29.48 6.94 -13.29
N GLY A 160 -28.85 6.49 -14.37
CA GLY A 160 -28.99 7.09 -15.71
C GLY A 160 -28.58 8.58 -15.83
N GLY A 161 -27.93 9.15 -14.82
CA GLY A 161 -27.59 10.57 -14.74
C GLY A 161 -26.46 11.01 -15.69
N PRO A 162 -26.35 12.32 -15.97
CA PRO A 162 -25.37 12.86 -16.90
C PRO A 162 -23.92 12.63 -16.46
N GLU A 163 -23.62 12.56 -15.16
CA GLU A 163 -22.28 12.28 -14.63
C GLU A 163 -21.78 10.90 -15.06
N ARG A 164 -22.66 9.90 -14.98
CA ARG A 164 -22.37 8.52 -15.40
C ARG A 164 -22.10 8.46 -16.89
N ALA A 165 -22.97 9.08 -17.69
CA ALA A 165 -22.80 9.16 -19.15
C ALA A 165 -21.49 9.87 -19.54
N LYS A 166 -21.13 10.95 -18.83
CA LYS A 166 -19.84 11.64 -19.00
C LYS A 166 -18.66 10.73 -18.68
N ALA A 167 -18.67 10.04 -17.54
CA ALA A 167 -17.62 9.11 -17.16
C ALA A 167 -17.43 7.99 -18.20
N HIS A 168 -18.52 7.40 -18.70
CA HIS A 168 -18.44 6.37 -19.76
C HIS A 168 -17.85 6.91 -21.06
N TRP A 169 -18.24 8.11 -21.50
CA TRP A 169 -17.66 8.74 -22.68
C TRP A 169 -16.15 8.98 -22.51
N ILE A 170 -15.74 9.51 -21.36
CA ILE A 170 -14.33 9.75 -21.03
C ILE A 170 -13.54 8.43 -20.99
N ASN A 171 -14.10 7.37 -20.41
CA ASN A 171 -13.45 6.06 -20.33
C ASN A 171 -13.25 5.44 -21.71
N GLN A 172 -14.24 5.55 -22.61
CA GLN A 172 -14.09 5.13 -24.01
C GLN A 172 -12.99 5.93 -24.74
N LYS A 173 -12.95 7.25 -24.54
CA LYS A 173 -11.92 8.10 -25.13
C LYS A 173 -10.52 7.83 -24.57
N THR A 174 -10.41 7.53 -23.28
CA THR A 174 -9.17 7.11 -22.62
C THR A 174 -8.58 5.86 -23.28
N LEU A 175 -9.40 4.86 -23.62
CA LEU A 175 -8.94 3.65 -24.32
C LEU A 175 -8.40 3.97 -25.72
N THR A 176 -9.12 4.79 -26.50
CA THR A 176 -8.66 5.22 -27.83
C THR A 176 -7.36 6.03 -27.76
N PHE A 177 -7.27 6.94 -26.80
CA PHE A 177 -6.09 7.79 -26.58
C PHE A 177 -4.85 6.98 -26.25
N ALA A 178 -4.96 6.03 -25.32
CA ALA A 178 -3.85 5.18 -24.89
C ALA A 178 -3.38 4.24 -26.01
N ALA A 179 -4.31 3.66 -26.78
CA ALA A 179 -3.99 2.77 -27.90
C ALA A 179 -3.14 3.43 -29.00
N GLN A 180 -3.12 4.77 -29.06
CA GLN A 180 -2.37 5.55 -30.05
C GLN A 180 -0.99 6.01 -29.54
N ARG A 181 -0.61 5.69 -28.31
CA ARG A 181 0.60 6.21 -27.66
C ARG A 181 1.47 5.10 -27.10
N ALA A 182 2.70 5.01 -27.59
CA ALA A 182 3.71 4.15 -26.98
C ALA A 182 3.97 4.60 -25.53
N GLY A 183 4.05 3.65 -24.60
CA GLY A 183 4.28 3.90 -23.18
C GLY A 183 3.04 4.34 -22.38
N CYS A 184 1.88 4.49 -23.02
CA CYS A 184 0.61 4.71 -22.34
C CYS A 184 -0.19 3.41 -22.28
N HIS A 185 -0.46 2.94 -21.07
CA HIS A 185 -1.23 1.75 -20.80
C HIS A 185 -2.51 2.10 -20.05
N VAL A 186 -3.49 1.20 -20.10
CA VAL A 186 -4.72 1.30 -19.30
C VAL A 186 -4.85 0.06 -18.44
N PHE A 187 -5.07 0.28 -17.15
CA PHE A 187 -5.57 -0.73 -16.22
C PHE A 187 -7.01 -0.35 -15.89
N ASP A 188 -7.97 -1.15 -16.36
CA ASP A 188 -9.38 -0.89 -16.08
C ASP A 188 -9.78 -1.43 -14.70
N TRP A 189 -9.53 -0.60 -13.68
CA TRP A 189 -9.93 -0.90 -12.31
C TRP A 189 -11.46 -0.99 -12.09
N ASN A 190 -12.29 -0.68 -13.10
CA ASN A 190 -13.73 -0.95 -13.01
C ASN A 190 -14.05 -2.44 -13.15
N GLU A 191 -13.20 -3.22 -13.82
CA GLU A 191 -13.41 -4.65 -14.06
C GLU A 191 -13.61 -5.45 -12.76
N PRO A 192 -12.72 -5.36 -11.77
CA PRO A 192 -12.95 -5.98 -10.46
C PRO A 192 -13.92 -5.20 -9.56
N TRP A 193 -14.23 -3.93 -9.86
CA TRP A 193 -14.98 -3.04 -8.96
C TRP A 193 -16.49 -3.05 -9.19
N VAL A 194 -16.92 -3.10 -10.45
CA VAL A 194 -18.31 -2.94 -10.85
C VAL A 194 -19.10 -4.23 -10.67
N ASP A 195 -20.32 -4.11 -10.15
CA ASP A 195 -21.34 -5.15 -10.31
C ASP A 195 -21.91 -5.10 -11.73
N TRP A 196 -21.45 -6.02 -12.57
CA TRP A 196 -21.89 -6.14 -13.97
C TRP A 196 -23.33 -6.61 -14.14
N SER A 197 -23.99 -7.09 -13.08
CA SER A 197 -25.42 -7.37 -13.07
C SER A 197 -26.27 -6.12 -12.81
N SER A 198 -25.67 -5.05 -12.29
CA SER A 198 -26.33 -3.78 -12.06
C SER A 198 -26.56 -3.04 -13.39
N VAL A 199 -27.80 -2.61 -13.62
CA VAL A 199 -28.14 -1.74 -14.77
C VAL A 199 -27.41 -0.40 -14.76
N ASP A 200 -27.01 0.06 -13.59
CA ASP A 200 -26.27 1.30 -13.42
C ASP A 200 -24.76 1.07 -13.34
N GLY A 201 -24.27 -0.17 -13.24
CA GLY A 201 -22.84 -0.46 -13.05
C GLY A 201 -22.28 0.21 -11.78
N VAL A 202 -22.95 -0.02 -10.65
CA VAL A 202 -22.51 0.44 -9.31
C VAL A 202 -21.36 -0.44 -8.78
N PRO A 203 -20.63 -0.02 -7.74
CA PRO A 203 -19.66 -0.88 -7.07
C PRO A 203 -20.32 -2.16 -6.56
N GLN A 204 -19.59 -3.27 -6.53
CA GLN A 204 -20.06 -4.51 -5.89
C GLN A 204 -20.45 -4.26 -4.42
N THR A 205 -21.42 -5.02 -3.92
CA THR A 205 -21.88 -4.92 -2.53
C THR A 205 -20.71 -5.07 -1.56
N GLY A 206 -20.59 -4.14 -0.62
CA GLY A 206 -19.52 -4.13 0.38
C GLY A 206 -18.18 -3.61 -0.12
N PHE A 207 -18.04 -3.22 -1.41
CA PHE A 207 -16.79 -2.67 -1.94
C PHE A 207 -16.63 -1.18 -1.66
N SER A 208 -17.71 -0.50 -1.25
CA SER A 208 -17.67 0.92 -0.88
C SER A 208 -18.62 1.20 0.26
N ASP A 209 -18.20 2.08 1.17
CA ASP A 209 -19.03 2.55 2.28
C ASP A 209 -19.84 3.81 1.92
N ASP A 210 -19.39 4.57 0.91
CA ASP A 210 -19.99 5.85 0.50
C ASP A 210 -20.32 5.93 -1.00
N GLY A 211 -20.19 4.80 -1.71
CA GLY A 211 -20.38 4.68 -3.15
C GLY A 211 -19.28 5.34 -3.99
N THR A 212 -18.17 5.77 -3.40
CA THR A 212 -17.04 6.41 -4.09
C THR A 212 -15.71 5.74 -3.73
N HIS A 213 -15.39 5.66 -2.44
CA HIS A 213 -14.10 5.19 -1.94
C HIS A 213 -14.14 3.68 -1.68
N PHE A 214 -13.02 3.00 -1.89
CA PHE A 214 -12.90 1.57 -1.63
C PHE A 214 -13.07 1.30 -0.14
N SER A 215 -13.87 0.30 0.24
CA SER A 215 -13.75 -0.37 1.54
C SER A 215 -12.51 -1.28 1.53
N VAL A 216 -12.26 -2.03 2.62
CA VAL A 216 -11.17 -3.02 2.63
C VAL A 216 -11.37 -4.12 1.56
N PRO A 217 -12.53 -4.77 1.45
CA PRO A 217 -12.79 -5.73 0.36
C PRO A 217 -12.63 -5.14 -1.05
N GLY A 218 -13.13 -3.92 -1.27
CA GLY A 218 -13.00 -3.26 -2.58
C GLY A 218 -11.56 -2.93 -2.93
N GLY A 219 -10.78 -2.44 -1.95
CA GLY A 219 -9.37 -2.14 -2.11
C GLY A 219 -8.58 -3.40 -2.43
N TYR A 220 -8.87 -4.50 -1.74
CA TYR A 220 -8.25 -5.79 -2.02
C TYR A 220 -8.55 -6.32 -3.42
N ALA A 221 -9.82 -6.32 -3.84
CA ALA A 221 -10.21 -6.84 -5.16
C ALA A 221 -9.50 -6.09 -6.30
N VAL A 222 -9.46 -4.75 -6.24
CA VAL A 222 -8.74 -3.92 -7.20
C VAL A 222 -7.23 -4.12 -7.08
N GLY A 223 -6.70 -4.20 -5.87
CA GLY A 223 -5.26 -4.40 -5.63
C GLY A 223 -4.74 -5.73 -6.13
N LYS A 224 -5.53 -6.81 -5.99
CA LYS A 224 -5.24 -8.14 -6.54
C LYS A 224 -5.20 -8.11 -8.07
N ALA A 225 -6.18 -7.46 -8.70
CA ALA A 225 -6.20 -7.26 -10.15
C ALA A 225 -5.01 -6.42 -10.63
N LEU A 226 -4.66 -5.35 -9.90
CA LEU A 226 -3.48 -4.53 -10.22
C LEU A 226 -2.19 -5.33 -10.06
N ALA A 227 -2.05 -6.13 -9.01
CA ALA A 227 -0.88 -6.99 -8.81
C ALA A 227 -0.69 -7.94 -9.99
N ALA A 228 -1.77 -8.60 -10.43
CA ALA A 228 -1.73 -9.48 -11.59
C ALA A 228 -1.35 -8.72 -12.87
N TYR A 229 -1.89 -7.52 -13.07
CA TYR A 229 -1.55 -6.66 -14.19
C TYR A 229 -0.06 -6.25 -14.19
N LEU A 230 0.43 -5.70 -13.08
CA LEU A 230 1.81 -5.25 -12.92
C LEU A 230 2.82 -6.39 -12.91
N ALA A 231 2.42 -7.61 -12.56
CA ALA A 231 3.29 -8.78 -12.64
C ALA A 231 3.82 -9.04 -14.06
N GLY A 232 3.12 -8.57 -15.11
CA GLY A 232 3.59 -8.61 -16.50
C GLY A 232 4.62 -7.52 -16.85
N PHE A 233 4.73 -6.46 -16.04
CA PHE A 233 5.67 -5.35 -16.25
C PHE A 233 6.94 -5.48 -15.41
N LEU A 234 6.78 -5.98 -14.18
CA LEU A 234 7.82 -6.00 -13.17
C LEU A 234 8.70 -7.24 -13.29
N PRO A 235 10.00 -7.15 -12.98
CA PRO A 235 10.88 -8.32 -12.95
C PRO A 235 10.33 -9.38 -11.97
N PRO A 236 10.64 -10.66 -12.18
CA PRO A 236 10.25 -11.71 -11.23
C PRO A 236 10.80 -11.39 -9.84
N PRO A 237 10.14 -11.88 -8.77
CA PRO A 237 10.61 -11.64 -7.42
C PRO A 237 12.03 -12.20 -7.29
N SER A 238 12.97 -11.37 -6.83
CA SER A 238 14.22 -11.88 -6.29
C SER A 238 13.85 -12.76 -5.10
N ALA A 239 14.44 -13.96 -4.96
CA ALA A 239 14.26 -14.80 -3.78
C ALA A 239 14.66 -14.00 -2.54
N GLY A 240 13.69 -13.31 -1.92
CA GLY A 240 13.91 -12.23 -0.96
C GLY A 240 14.27 -12.74 0.43
N ARG A 241 14.93 -13.90 0.51
CA ARG A 241 15.36 -14.48 1.76
C ARG A 241 16.63 -13.75 2.20
N PRO A 242 16.63 -13.02 3.33
CA PRO A 242 17.88 -12.56 3.90
C PRO A 242 18.73 -13.79 4.22
N ALA A 243 20.02 -13.73 3.89
CA ALA A 243 20.94 -14.77 4.30
C ALA A 243 20.95 -14.84 5.84
N PRO A 244 21.06 -16.02 6.48
CA PRO A 244 21.06 -16.13 7.94
C PRO A 244 22.17 -15.31 8.63
N ASP A 245 23.24 -14.99 7.90
CA ASP A 245 24.38 -14.17 8.28
C ASP A 245 24.30 -12.71 7.78
N ASP A 246 23.20 -12.29 7.13
CA ASP A 246 22.91 -10.88 6.82
C ASP A 246 22.62 -10.11 8.11
N ARG A 247 23.69 -9.70 8.81
CA ARG A 247 23.63 -9.00 10.09
C ARG A 247 24.19 -7.59 9.95
N PHE A 248 23.55 -6.65 10.62
CA PHE A 248 24.07 -5.29 10.75
C PHE A 248 25.45 -5.31 11.43
N ASP A 249 26.43 -4.70 10.76
CA ASP A 249 27.74 -4.38 11.31
C ASP A 249 28.05 -2.93 10.88
N PRO A 250 28.31 -2.01 11.82
CA PRO A 250 28.45 -0.59 11.49
C PRO A 250 29.65 -0.28 10.57
N VAL A 251 30.60 -1.21 10.42
CA VAL A 251 31.80 -1.07 9.60
C VAL A 251 31.70 -1.90 8.32
N ASN A 252 31.36 -3.18 8.45
CA ASN A 252 31.46 -4.16 7.37
C ASN A 252 30.13 -4.42 6.64
N ASN A 253 28.98 -4.20 7.30
CA ASN A 253 27.65 -4.39 6.72
C ASN A 253 26.62 -3.40 7.30
N PRO A 254 26.75 -2.09 7.03
CA PRO A 254 25.90 -1.06 7.66
C PRO A 254 24.44 -1.09 7.17
N LEU A 255 24.13 -1.89 6.14
CA LEU A 255 22.76 -2.10 5.63
C LEU A 255 22.22 -3.50 5.96
N GLY A 256 22.95 -4.25 6.79
CA GLY A 256 22.54 -5.57 7.22
C GLY A 256 21.28 -5.55 8.08
N ASN A 257 20.72 -6.74 8.31
CA ASN A 257 19.53 -6.87 9.14
C ASN A 257 19.86 -6.57 10.61
N LEU A 258 19.07 -5.69 11.23
CA LEU A 258 19.15 -5.36 12.64
C LEU A 258 18.59 -6.47 13.53
N LEU A 259 17.76 -7.36 12.97
CA LEU A 259 17.30 -8.53 13.70
C LEU A 259 18.46 -9.53 13.88
N SER A 260 18.84 -9.80 15.13
CA SER A 260 19.91 -10.77 15.47
C SER A 260 19.62 -12.19 14.97
N ASN A 261 18.34 -12.52 14.76
CA ASN A 261 17.90 -13.81 14.26
C ASN A 261 16.78 -13.57 13.22
N PRO A 262 17.09 -13.25 11.95
CA PRO A 262 16.09 -12.81 10.97
C PRO A 262 15.19 -13.94 10.47
N SER A 263 15.67 -15.18 10.57
CA SER A 263 14.92 -16.40 10.29
C SER A 263 14.29 -17.02 11.55
N VAL A 264 14.61 -16.46 12.71
CA VAL A 264 14.12 -16.85 14.04
C VAL A 264 14.32 -18.35 14.31
N CYS A 265 15.50 -18.85 13.91
CA CYS A 265 15.83 -20.28 13.85
C CYS A 265 16.50 -20.84 15.12
N SER A 266 16.65 -20.09 16.22
CA SER A 266 17.47 -20.57 17.34
C SER A 266 16.84 -21.82 17.98
N ILE A 267 17.69 -22.79 18.30
CA ILE A 267 17.31 -24.05 18.93
C ILE A 267 17.14 -23.76 20.43
N GLY A 268 15.96 -23.30 20.81
CA GLY A 268 15.58 -22.98 22.19
C GLY A 268 14.07 -22.80 22.32
N SER A 269 13.51 -23.21 23.46
CA SER A 269 12.09 -23.07 23.80
C SER A 269 11.66 -21.60 23.78
N LEU A 270 10.85 -21.13 22.80
CA LEU A 270 10.02 -19.89 22.79
C LEU A 270 10.54 -18.59 23.48
N ARG A 271 11.80 -18.52 23.90
CA ARG A 271 12.36 -17.50 24.81
C ARG A 271 13.32 -16.56 24.13
N ASP A 272 13.80 -16.89 22.94
CA ASP A 272 14.75 -16.04 22.23
C ASP A 272 14.04 -15.29 21.10
N GLY A 273 13.35 -14.21 21.46
CA GLY A 273 13.03 -13.11 20.52
C GLY A 273 11.58 -12.92 20.08
N VAL A 274 10.63 -13.79 20.47
CA VAL A 274 9.20 -13.58 20.20
C VAL A 274 8.39 -13.57 21.48
N SER A 275 7.67 -12.48 21.73
CA SER A 275 6.70 -12.42 22.84
C SER A 275 5.29 -12.22 22.30
N VAL A 276 4.34 -13.00 22.83
CA VAL A 276 2.95 -13.01 22.39
C VAL A 276 2.07 -12.44 23.49
N SER A 277 1.18 -11.52 23.13
CA SER A 277 0.13 -11.03 24.01
C SER A 277 -1.24 -11.38 23.41
N GLY A 278 -2.14 -11.95 24.22
CA GLY A 278 -3.49 -12.36 23.83
C GLY A 278 -3.81 -13.76 24.35
N SER A 279 -5.02 -13.99 24.87
CA SER A 279 -5.39 -15.25 25.53
C SER A 279 -5.65 -16.41 24.57
N ASN A 280 -5.89 -16.13 23.29
CA ASN A 280 -6.41 -17.08 22.30
C ASN A 280 -5.46 -17.36 21.13
N VAL A 281 -4.18 -17.02 21.31
CA VAL A 281 -3.15 -17.11 20.28
C VAL A 281 -2.21 -18.25 20.59
N VAL A 282 -1.98 -19.10 19.59
CA VAL A 282 -0.95 -20.13 19.63
C VAL A 282 0.09 -19.76 18.59
N VAL A 283 1.35 -19.72 18.99
CA VAL A 283 2.50 -19.51 18.09
C VAL A 283 3.40 -20.72 18.17
N ASP A 284 3.43 -21.48 17.08
CA ASP A 284 4.24 -22.68 16.95
C ASP A 284 5.40 -22.43 15.98
N ARG A 285 6.53 -23.05 16.25
CA ARG A 285 7.68 -23.00 15.34
C ARG A 285 7.41 -23.86 14.11
N LEU A 286 7.71 -23.32 12.93
CA LEU A 286 7.88 -24.11 11.70
C LEU A 286 9.36 -24.47 11.58
N ALA A 287 9.72 -25.69 11.96
CA ALA A 287 11.06 -26.24 11.71
C ALA A 287 10.99 -27.19 10.51
N GLY A 288 11.84 -26.97 9.50
CA GLY A 288 12.00 -27.93 8.40
C GLY A 288 10.75 -28.10 7.53
N SER A 289 10.06 -27.01 7.19
CA SER A 289 8.99 -27.07 6.19
C SER A 289 9.53 -27.67 4.88
N THR A 290 8.67 -28.35 4.11
CA THR A 290 9.01 -28.97 2.81
C THR A 290 9.63 -28.00 1.82
N ASP A 291 9.43 -26.70 2.04
CA ASP A 291 9.86 -25.60 1.20
C ASP A 291 11.19 -24.99 1.69
N GLY A 292 11.79 -25.56 2.76
CA GLY A 292 13.03 -25.08 3.38
C GLY A 292 12.90 -23.73 4.10
N GLN A 293 11.67 -23.26 4.34
CA GLN A 293 11.40 -22.00 5.02
C GLN A 293 11.16 -22.25 6.52
N ASP A 294 12.09 -21.75 7.33
CA ASP A 294 11.87 -21.61 8.77
C ASP A 294 11.06 -20.34 9.06
N GLY A 295 10.24 -20.39 10.11
CA GLY A 295 9.41 -19.28 10.55
C GLY A 295 8.46 -19.71 11.66
N TRP A 296 7.31 -19.06 11.74
CA TRP A 296 6.29 -19.40 12.74
C TRP A 296 4.92 -19.59 12.11
N HIS A 297 4.18 -20.51 12.70
CA HIS A 297 2.76 -20.70 12.49
C HIS A 297 2.02 -20.00 13.62
N VAL A 298 1.11 -19.13 13.26
CA VAL A 298 0.31 -18.33 14.17
C VAL A 298 -1.14 -18.76 13.99
N SER A 299 -1.80 -19.15 15.07
CA SER A 299 -3.19 -19.56 15.04
C SER A 299 -4.01 -18.81 16.09
N LEU A 300 -5.12 -18.19 15.66
CA LEU A 300 -6.02 -17.39 16.51
C LEU A 300 -7.45 -17.93 16.38
N SER A 301 -8.17 -18.06 17.50
CA SER A 301 -9.61 -18.41 17.48
C SER A 301 -10.54 -17.20 17.54
N GLU A 302 -10.18 -16.16 18.31
CA GLU A 302 -10.95 -14.92 18.43
C GLU A 302 -10.08 -13.82 19.08
N GLY A 303 -10.44 -12.55 18.89
CA GLY A 303 -9.90 -11.42 19.64
C GLY A 303 -8.68 -10.77 19.01
N GLN A 304 -7.94 -10.01 19.82
CA GLN A 304 -6.75 -9.28 19.41
C GLN A 304 -5.48 -9.95 19.94
N ALA A 305 -4.42 -9.90 19.14
CA ALA A 305 -3.11 -10.37 19.48
C ALA A 305 -2.02 -9.42 19.02
N SER A 306 -0.88 -9.47 19.69
CA SER A 306 0.35 -8.89 19.17
C SER A 306 1.52 -9.83 19.38
N ILE A 307 2.39 -9.89 18.38
CA ILE A 307 3.60 -10.68 18.37
C ILE A 307 4.75 -9.70 18.26
N ASP A 308 5.48 -9.48 19.34
CA ASP A 308 6.72 -8.69 19.33
C ASP A 308 7.80 -9.52 18.58
N ILE A 309 8.29 -9.01 17.45
CA ILE A 309 9.34 -9.64 16.59
C ILE A 309 10.74 -9.18 17.02
N LEU A 310 10.83 -7.94 17.52
CA LEU A 310 12.05 -7.39 18.11
C LEU A 310 11.93 -7.47 19.63
N ASP A 311 13.01 -7.89 20.29
CA ASP A 311 13.09 -7.93 21.74
C ASP A 311 12.89 -6.52 22.32
N ARG A 312 12.14 -6.42 23.42
CA ARG A 312 11.84 -5.15 24.09
C ARG A 312 13.08 -4.48 24.66
N ASP A 313 14.10 -5.28 24.98
CA ASP A 313 15.37 -4.79 25.50
C ASP A 313 16.39 -4.49 24.39
N ASP A 314 16.05 -4.70 23.12
CA ASP A 314 16.96 -4.46 22.01
C ASP A 314 17.23 -2.96 21.84
N ARG A 315 18.52 -2.62 21.84
CA ARG A 315 18.98 -1.25 21.67
C ARG A 315 19.34 -1.04 20.22
N ASN A 316 18.60 -0.16 19.56
CA ASN A 316 18.90 0.25 18.20
C ASN A 316 20.34 0.80 18.09
N PRO A 317 21.22 0.17 17.30
CA PRO A 317 22.60 0.61 17.14
C PRO A 317 22.75 1.82 16.21
N LEU A 318 21.68 2.26 15.55
CA LEU A 318 21.72 3.32 14.57
C LEU A 318 21.75 4.72 15.22
N PRO A 319 22.41 5.70 14.56
CA PRO A 319 22.41 7.08 15.02
C PRO A 319 21.04 7.76 14.84
N ALA A 320 20.83 8.85 15.57
CA ALA A 320 19.71 9.74 15.35
C ALA A 320 19.68 10.22 13.88
N GLY A 321 18.49 10.31 13.30
CA GLY A 321 18.30 10.75 11.92
C GLY A 321 18.48 9.66 10.86
N ALA A 322 18.94 8.45 11.22
CA ALA A 322 18.92 7.31 10.31
C ALA A 322 17.48 6.90 9.99
N TRP A 323 17.27 6.39 8.77
CA TRP A 323 15.98 5.92 8.30
C TRP A 323 15.92 4.41 8.39
N VAL A 324 14.82 3.88 8.93
CA VAL A 324 14.62 2.44 9.11
C VAL A 324 13.30 1.99 8.52
N GLN A 325 13.28 0.76 8.04
CA GLN A 325 12.09 0.10 7.52
C GLN A 325 12.06 -1.35 7.97
N ALA A 326 10.86 -1.85 8.24
CA ALA A 326 10.65 -3.26 8.51
C ALA A 326 9.82 -3.92 7.41
N SER A 327 10.04 -5.21 7.22
CA SER A 327 9.19 -6.04 6.40
C SER A 327 9.09 -7.48 6.91
N VAL A 328 7.98 -8.15 6.62
CA VAL A 328 7.78 -9.57 6.92
C VAL A 328 6.96 -10.22 5.82
N LEU A 329 7.32 -11.44 5.44
CA LEU A 329 6.53 -12.25 4.51
C LEU A 329 5.47 -13.00 5.30
N VAL A 330 4.22 -12.93 4.84
CA VAL A 330 3.10 -13.63 5.44
C VAL A 330 2.39 -14.51 4.42
N ASP A 331 1.86 -15.62 4.90
CA ASP A 331 1.01 -16.54 4.16
C ASP A 331 -0.21 -16.83 5.03
N VAL A 332 -1.35 -16.31 4.59
CA VAL A 332 -2.58 -16.18 5.36
C VAL A 332 -3.62 -17.14 4.80
N ASP A 333 -4.27 -17.90 5.67
CA ASP A 333 -5.32 -18.80 5.29
C ASP A 333 -6.61 -18.09 4.88
N ALA A 334 -7.50 -18.84 4.23
CA ALA A 334 -8.84 -18.37 3.92
C ALA A 334 -9.67 -18.36 5.21
N HIS A 335 -10.02 -17.17 5.71
CA HIS A 335 -10.83 -17.04 6.92
C HIS A 335 -11.59 -15.70 6.98
N ASP A 336 -12.94 -15.75 7.02
CA ASP A 336 -13.81 -14.56 7.02
C ASP A 336 -13.74 -13.70 8.30
N GLY A 337 -13.09 -14.24 9.33
CA GLY A 337 -12.90 -13.58 10.63
C GLY A 337 -11.77 -12.55 10.66
N TRP A 338 -10.86 -12.48 9.67
CA TRP A 338 -9.72 -11.55 9.74
C TRP A 338 -10.17 -10.08 9.78
N ARG A 339 -9.58 -9.30 10.70
CA ARG A 339 -9.88 -7.87 10.93
C ARG A 339 -8.65 -6.98 10.97
N GLU A 340 -7.52 -7.51 11.41
CA GLU A 340 -6.22 -6.84 11.35
C GLU A 340 -5.14 -7.87 11.04
N ILE A 341 -4.31 -7.56 10.05
CA ILE A 341 -3.02 -8.22 9.79
C ILE A 341 -2.06 -7.09 9.40
N SER A 342 -1.31 -6.58 10.38
CA SER A 342 -0.49 -5.39 10.19
C SER A 342 0.90 -5.54 10.79
N LEU A 343 1.92 -5.08 10.06
CA LEU A 343 3.27 -4.94 10.60
C LEU A 343 3.44 -3.52 11.14
N GLU A 344 3.86 -3.38 12.39
CA GLU A 344 4.07 -2.10 13.04
C GLU A 344 5.53 -1.93 13.48
N LEU A 345 6.15 -0.81 13.09
CA LEU A 345 7.46 -0.37 13.52
C LEU A 345 7.32 0.94 14.30
N GLN A 346 7.82 0.98 15.53
CA GLN A 346 7.72 2.14 16.39
C GLN A 346 9.10 2.57 16.91
N ASP A 347 9.41 3.85 16.73
CA ASP A 347 10.47 4.55 17.48
C ASP A 347 9.94 4.87 18.89
N GLN A 348 10.52 4.26 19.93
CA GLN A 348 10.08 4.46 21.32
C GLN A 348 10.60 5.76 21.93
N ALA A 349 11.37 6.57 21.20
CA ALA A 349 11.78 7.88 21.66
C ALA A 349 10.58 8.80 21.96
N PRO A 350 10.73 9.81 22.86
CA PRO A 350 9.81 10.93 22.90
C PRO A 350 9.64 11.52 21.49
N GLU A 351 8.39 11.75 21.07
CA GLU A 351 8.05 12.20 19.71
C GLU A 351 8.45 11.23 18.57
N GLY A 352 8.83 10.00 18.91
CA GLY A 352 9.06 8.92 17.95
C GLY A 352 7.80 8.63 17.13
N LEU A 353 8.03 8.18 15.89
CA LEU A 353 7.01 7.84 14.91
C LEU A 353 6.61 6.37 15.02
N THR A 354 5.33 6.09 14.72
CA THR A 354 4.83 4.73 14.46
C THR A 354 4.51 4.57 12.97
N ALA A 355 5.18 3.65 12.31
CA ALA A 355 4.82 3.21 10.96
C ALA A 355 4.04 1.90 10.99
N ARG A 356 3.01 1.79 10.16
CA ARG A 356 2.21 0.56 10.03
C ARG A 356 1.99 0.18 8.58
N ALA A 357 2.32 -1.05 8.23
CA ALA A 357 1.97 -1.67 6.96
C ALA A 357 0.57 -2.27 7.05
N LEU A 358 -0.23 -2.09 6.00
CA LEU A 358 -1.58 -2.65 5.88
C LEU A 358 -2.43 -2.40 7.15
N ALA A 359 -2.49 -1.14 7.60
CA ALA A 359 -3.23 -0.73 8.78
C ALA A 359 -4.74 -1.00 8.60
N PRO A 360 -5.43 -1.50 9.64
CA PRO A 360 -6.84 -1.82 9.53
C PRO A 360 -7.67 -0.54 9.39
N PHE A 361 -8.90 -0.69 8.90
CA PHE A 361 -9.84 0.42 8.83
C PHE A 361 -10.89 0.30 9.93
N ASP A 362 -11.03 1.34 10.74
CA ASP A 362 -12.07 1.46 11.76
C ASP A 362 -13.37 1.95 11.12
N LEU A 363 -14.41 1.12 11.18
CA LEU A 363 -15.78 1.45 10.75
C LEU A 363 -16.52 2.31 11.79
N GLY A 364 -15.92 2.53 12.96
CA GLY A 364 -16.51 3.23 14.10
C GLY A 364 -16.67 2.31 15.31
N GLU A 365 -16.66 2.92 16.50
CA GLU A 365 -16.88 2.22 17.78
C GLU A 365 -15.89 1.05 18.03
N GLY A 366 -14.69 1.10 17.41
CA GLY A 366 -13.68 0.05 17.50
C GLY A 366 -13.97 -1.18 16.62
N THR A 367 -14.96 -1.10 15.74
CA THR A 367 -15.28 -2.17 14.79
C THR A 367 -14.38 -2.06 13.57
N LEU A 368 -13.47 -3.01 13.39
CA LEU A 368 -12.62 -3.04 12.21
C LEU A 368 -13.33 -3.66 11.00
N ALA A 369 -13.01 -3.15 9.81
CA ALA A 369 -13.48 -3.71 8.55
C ALA A 369 -12.94 -5.13 8.32
N PRO A 370 -13.72 -6.01 7.65
CA PRO A 370 -13.27 -7.35 7.31
C PRO A 370 -12.14 -7.30 6.28
N TYR A 371 -11.11 -8.10 6.52
CA TYR A 371 -10.11 -8.45 5.51
C TYR A 371 -10.69 -9.51 4.55
N PRO A 372 -10.02 -9.80 3.43
CA PRO A 372 -10.46 -10.82 2.49
C PRO A 372 -10.62 -12.19 3.17
N GLY A 373 -11.72 -12.88 2.85
CA GLY A 373 -12.00 -14.24 3.32
C GLY A 373 -11.25 -15.35 2.59
N GLU A 374 -10.43 -15.02 1.60
CA GLU A 374 -9.63 -15.97 0.83
C GLU A 374 -8.17 -15.99 1.28
N ALA A 375 -7.47 -17.08 0.98
CA ALA A 375 -6.05 -17.21 1.28
C ALA A 375 -5.20 -16.28 0.41
N TRP A 376 -4.13 -15.74 0.97
CA TRP A 376 -3.20 -14.88 0.25
C TRP A 376 -1.80 -14.91 0.86
N MET A 377 -0.80 -14.61 0.03
CA MET A 377 0.59 -14.49 0.45
C MET A 377 1.12 -13.13 0.00
N GLY A 378 1.92 -12.48 0.85
CA GLY A 378 2.44 -11.16 0.52
C GLY A 378 3.49 -10.64 1.50
N LEU A 379 4.16 -9.57 1.11
CA LEU A 379 5.15 -8.88 1.93
C LEU A 379 4.50 -7.67 2.59
N LEU A 380 4.38 -7.68 3.92
CA LEU A 380 4.06 -6.48 4.67
C LEU A 380 5.35 -5.66 4.79
N ARG A 381 5.32 -4.40 4.36
CA ARG A 381 6.46 -3.46 4.45
C ARG A 381 5.97 -2.16 5.06
N THR A 382 6.60 -1.73 6.15
CA THR A 382 6.22 -0.45 6.78
C THR A 382 6.69 0.71 5.89
N PRO A 383 6.00 1.86 5.91
CA PRO A 383 6.65 3.11 5.53
C PRO A 383 7.96 3.30 6.33
N PRO A 384 9.05 3.79 5.74
CA PRO A 384 10.26 4.10 6.48
C PRO A 384 10.03 5.25 7.46
N ILE A 385 10.66 5.17 8.64
CA ILE A 385 10.65 6.24 9.64
C ILE A 385 12.06 6.72 9.92
N ARG A 386 12.16 8.02 10.21
CA ARG A 386 13.40 8.65 10.65
C ARG A 386 13.50 8.59 12.16
N LEU A 387 14.57 7.98 12.67
CA LEU A 387 14.83 7.83 14.09
C LEU A 387 15.06 9.19 14.73
N LYS A 388 14.37 9.49 15.84
CA LYS A 388 14.52 10.77 16.55
C LYS A 388 15.79 10.86 17.36
N THR A 389 16.13 9.78 18.04
CA THR A 389 17.26 9.72 18.97
C THR A 389 18.06 8.46 18.75
N SER A 390 19.38 8.52 18.93
CA SER A 390 20.25 7.35 18.92
C SER A 390 19.94 6.45 20.13
N MET A 391 20.15 5.14 20.00
CA MET A 391 20.18 4.20 21.14
C MET A 391 18.87 4.04 21.93
N HIS A 392 17.74 4.58 21.46
CA HIS A 392 16.41 4.27 22.00
C HIS A 392 15.86 2.98 21.38
N GLY A 393 15.00 2.29 22.13
CA GLY A 393 14.41 1.04 21.69
C GLY A 393 13.58 1.23 20.42
N LEU A 394 13.76 0.32 19.46
CA LEU A 394 12.78 0.11 18.41
C LEU A 394 11.81 -0.95 18.91
N ARG A 395 10.56 -0.88 18.44
CA ARG A 395 9.60 -1.96 18.63
C ARG A 395 9.07 -2.39 17.27
N LEU A 396 9.18 -3.67 16.98
CA LEU A 396 8.62 -4.29 15.78
C LEU A 396 7.58 -5.32 16.18
N ARG A 397 6.36 -5.18 15.67
CA ARG A 397 5.22 -6.03 16.01
C ARG A 397 4.44 -6.49 14.80
N LEU A 398 3.92 -7.70 14.88
CA LEU A 398 2.79 -8.14 14.07
C LEU A 398 1.51 -8.02 14.90
N CYS A 399 0.60 -7.15 14.46
CA CYS A 399 -0.71 -6.92 15.07
C CYS A 399 -1.75 -7.76 14.34
N LEU A 400 -2.56 -8.49 15.11
CA LEU A 400 -3.56 -9.40 14.58
C LEU A 400 -4.88 -9.19 15.30
N GLN A 401 -5.97 -9.20 14.55
CA GLN A 401 -7.31 -9.21 15.10
C GLN A 401 -8.21 -10.11 14.26
N ILE A 402 -9.02 -10.90 14.94
CA ILE A 402 -9.97 -11.80 14.34
C ILE A 402 -11.32 -11.63 15.07
N ALA A 403 -12.41 -11.53 14.31
CA ALA A 403 -13.75 -11.59 14.85
C ALA A 403 -14.04 -12.99 15.44
N PRO A 404 -14.98 -13.11 16.39
CA PRO A 404 -15.39 -14.41 16.91
C PRO A 404 -15.76 -15.39 15.77
N SER A 405 -15.19 -16.59 15.80
CA SER A 405 -15.36 -17.60 14.76
C SER A 405 -15.41 -19.01 15.36
N THR A 406 -16.03 -19.94 14.62
CA THR A 406 -16.08 -21.37 14.98
C THR A 406 -14.83 -22.12 14.56
N SER A 407 -14.04 -21.56 13.64
CA SER A 407 -12.73 -22.08 13.20
C SER A 407 -11.60 -21.16 13.64
N ARG A 408 -10.41 -21.73 13.80
CA ARG A 408 -9.19 -20.95 14.00
C ARG A 408 -8.71 -20.42 12.65
N ALA A 409 -8.26 -19.17 12.62
CA ALA A 409 -7.50 -18.65 11.51
C ALA A 409 -6.01 -18.97 11.69
N ILE A 410 -5.31 -19.10 10.56
CA ILE A 410 -3.94 -19.58 10.46
C ILE A 410 -3.13 -18.62 9.59
N MET A 411 -1.93 -18.28 10.06
CA MET A 411 -0.97 -17.52 9.27
C MET A 411 0.43 -18.05 9.50
N ARG A 412 1.19 -18.24 8.42
CA ARG A 412 2.64 -18.45 8.45
C ARG A 412 3.35 -17.11 8.29
N VAL A 413 4.37 -16.90 9.11
CA VAL A 413 5.19 -15.68 9.10
C VAL A 413 6.65 -16.10 8.87
N THR A 414 7.30 -15.52 7.87
CA THR A 414 8.69 -15.83 7.50
C THR A 414 9.48 -14.57 7.13
N ALA A 415 10.81 -14.69 7.06
CA ALA A 415 11.71 -13.67 6.53
C ALA A 415 11.50 -12.25 7.12
N SER A 416 11.58 -12.14 8.45
CA SER A 416 11.50 -10.83 9.10
C SER A 416 12.76 -10.03 8.82
N VAL A 417 12.59 -8.75 8.48
CA VAL A 417 13.67 -7.83 8.17
C VAL A 417 13.42 -6.50 8.85
N LEU A 418 14.43 -5.97 9.52
CA LEU A 418 14.50 -4.60 10.00
C LEU A 418 15.87 -4.06 9.55
N ARG A 419 15.91 -3.00 8.76
CA ARG A 419 17.19 -2.46 8.28
C ARG A 419 17.18 -0.96 8.14
N GLN A 420 18.39 -0.39 8.16
CA GLN A 420 18.59 0.96 7.68
C GLN A 420 18.28 1.03 6.18
N VAL A 421 17.59 2.09 5.77
CA VAL A 421 17.31 2.39 4.37
C VAL A 421 17.87 3.75 4.00
N VAL A 422 18.02 3.97 2.69
CA VAL A 422 18.41 5.29 2.17
C VAL A 422 17.30 6.30 2.49
N PRO A 423 17.63 7.54 2.89
CA PRO A 423 16.64 8.59 3.05
C PRO A 423 15.75 8.72 1.81
N PRO A 424 14.43 8.82 1.97
CA PRO A 424 13.53 9.10 0.87
C PRO A 424 13.84 10.43 0.18
N SER A 425 13.58 10.52 -1.12
CA SER A 425 13.66 11.78 -1.86
C SER A 425 12.50 12.71 -1.48
N HIS A 426 12.80 13.96 -1.15
CA HIS A 426 11.80 15.00 -0.89
C HIS A 426 11.33 15.68 -2.19
N PHE A 427 10.15 16.32 -2.14
CA PHE A 427 9.60 17.18 -3.21
C PHE A 427 10.41 18.46 -3.44
#